data_AF-A0A534LLD8-F1
#
_entry.id   AF-A0A534LLD8-F1
#
_cell.length_a   1.000
_cell.length_b   1.000
_cell.length_c   1.000
_cell.angle_alpha   90.00
_cell.angle_beta   90.00
_cell.angle_gamma   90.00
#
_symmetry.space_group_name_H-M   'P 1'
#
loop_
_entity.id
_entity.type
_entity.pdbx_description
1 polymer ?
#
loop_
_entity_poly.entity_id
_entity_poly.type
_entity_poly.pdbx_seq_one_letter_code
_entity_poly.pdbx_strand_id
1 'polypeptide(L)'
;MVELPHPLRRTVEHVYLTDSGGTPLVHLSRTLPSDKDPDLVASMFTAIQNFMDDSFHSMGIGDVRSIEMGDRHHVAFGRGHALLFYVVYRGRESNHLEQRVIHFVHDVENRFASILRDWNGDMDRIVPIR
;
A
#
# COMPACT_ATOMS: atom_id res chain seq x y z
N MET A 1 10.59 -10.70 30.09
CA MET A 1 10.30 -9.25 30.14
C MET A 1 9.54 -8.92 28.87
N VAL A 2 8.24 -8.64 28.97
CA VAL A 2 7.41 -8.27 27.81
C VAL A 2 7.56 -6.77 27.62
N GLU A 3 8.14 -6.32 26.51
CA GLU A 3 8.14 -4.90 26.17
C GLU A 3 6.69 -4.43 25.99
N LEU A 4 6.25 -3.52 26.85
CA LEU A 4 5.01 -2.79 26.64
C LEU A 4 5.19 -1.93 25.38
N PRO A 5 4.25 -1.96 24.41
CA PRO A 5 4.32 -1.10 23.25
C PRO A 5 4.34 0.36 23.71
N HIS A 6 5.39 1.09 23.37
CA HIS A 6 5.47 2.52 23.68
C HIS A 6 4.28 3.24 23.01
N PRO A 7 3.56 4.13 23.72
CA PRO A 7 2.30 4.73 23.25
C PRO A 7 2.43 5.63 22.00
N LEU A 8 3.66 5.88 21.54
CA LEU A 8 4.00 6.66 20.35
C LEU A 8 4.43 5.78 19.16
N ARG A 9 4.58 4.47 19.34
CA ARG A 9 5.20 3.59 18.36
C ARG A 9 4.17 3.11 17.35
N ARG A 10 4.37 3.50 16.09
CA ARG A 10 3.58 3.01 14.96
C ARG A 10 3.92 1.56 14.71
N THR A 11 2.90 0.76 14.46
CA THR A 11 3.05 -0.65 14.20
C THR A 11 2.45 -0.93 12.84
N VAL A 12 3.29 -1.28 11.87
CA VAL A 12 2.84 -1.76 10.56
C VAL A 12 2.23 -3.15 10.77
N GLU A 13 1.00 -3.34 10.31
CA GLU A 13 0.27 -4.60 10.47
C GLU A 13 0.23 -5.36 9.15
N HIS A 14 0.00 -4.66 8.05
CA HIS A 14 -0.02 -5.24 6.71
C HIS A 14 0.64 -4.31 5.71
N VAL A 15 1.25 -4.94 4.71
CA VAL A 15 1.80 -4.28 3.54
C VAL A 15 1.30 -5.03 2.31
N TYR A 16 0.80 -4.28 1.34
CA TYR A 16 0.32 -4.81 0.07
C TYR A 16 1.01 -4.07 -1.07
N LEU A 17 1.49 -4.81 -2.05
CA LEU A 17 1.94 -4.28 -3.34
C LEU A 17 1.06 -4.90 -4.42
N THR A 18 0.43 -4.06 -5.22
CA THR A 18 -0.37 -4.49 -6.37
C THR A 18 0.17 -3.86 -7.64
N ASP A 19 -0.26 -4.38 -8.77
CA ASP A 19 -0.22 -3.61 -10.00
C ASP A 19 -1.24 -2.45 -9.98
N SER A 20 -1.23 -1.63 -11.04
CA SER A 20 -2.17 -0.53 -11.22
C SER A 20 -3.64 -0.97 -11.38
N GLY A 21 -3.88 -2.23 -11.73
CA GLY A 21 -5.21 -2.85 -11.85
C GLY A 21 -5.73 -3.44 -10.53
N GLY A 22 -4.89 -3.50 -9.50
CA GLY A 22 -5.22 -4.07 -8.19
C GLY A 22 -4.91 -5.56 -8.05
N THR A 23 -4.22 -6.15 -9.02
CA THR A 23 -3.71 -7.53 -8.92
C THR A 23 -2.62 -7.60 -7.85
N PRO A 24 -2.77 -8.42 -6.81
CA PRO A 24 -1.79 -8.56 -5.74
C PRO A 24 -0.48 -9.18 -6.20
N LEU A 25 0.63 -8.53 -5.89
CA LEU A 25 1.98 -9.00 -6.19
C LEU A 25 2.68 -9.53 -4.93
N VAL A 26 2.53 -8.77 -3.83
CA VAL A 26 3.16 -9.03 -2.52
C VAL A 26 2.16 -8.71 -1.41
N HIS A 27 2.07 -9.61 -0.43
CA HIS A 27 1.44 -9.32 0.85
C HIS A 27 2.37 -9.77 1.99
N LEU A 28 2.58 -8.86 2.95
CA LEU A 28 3.30 -9.17 4.18
C LEU A 28 2.42 -8.77 5.37
N SER A 29 2.35 -9.64 6.38
CA SER A 29 1.64 -9.38 7.63
C SER A 29 2.55 -9.53 8.84
N ARG A 30 2.31 -8.71 9.86
CA ARG A 30 3.05 -8.78 11.14
C ARG A 30 2.68 -10.02 11.96
N THR A 31 1.43 -10.44 11.90
CA THR A 31 0.90 -11.60 12.62
C THR A 31 0.36 -12.63 11.64
N LEU A 32 -0.04 -13.80 12.16
CA LEU A 32 -0.68 -14.85 11.38
C LEU A 32 -1.81 -14.28 10.50
N PRO A 33 -2.07 -14.91 9.33
CA PRO A 33 -3.05 -14.41 8.37
C PRO A 33 -4.40 -14.16 9.03
N SER A 34 -5.02 -13.05 8.67
CA SER A 34 -6.43 -12.80 8.99
C SER A 34 -7.30 -13.80 8.23
N ASP A 35 -8.52 -14.11 8.69
CA ASP A 35 -9.49 -14.93 7.95
C ASP A 35 -9.85 -14.35 6.57
N LYS A 36 -9.56 -13.07 6.33
CA LYS A 36 -9.77 -12.42 5.03
C LYS A 36 -8.61 -12.68 4.08
N ASP A 37 -8.98 -13.06 2.86
CA ASP A 37 -8.08 -13.20 1.73
C ASP A 37 -7.33 -11.88 1.43
N PRO A 38 -5.98 -11.87 1.50
CA PRO A 38 -5.17 -10.70 1.16
C PRO A 38 -5.46 -10.12 -0.22
N ASP A 39 -5.83 -10.97 -1.19
CA ASP A 39 -6.06 -10.56 -2.57
C ASP A 39 -7.35 -9.76 -2.70
N LEU A 40 -8.39 -10.20 -1.99
CA LEU A 40 -9.64 -9.46 -1.86
C LEU A 40 -9.41 -8.12 -1.17
N VAL A 41 -8.59 -8.07 -0.12
CA VAL A 41 -8.30 -6.81 0.60
C VAL A 41 -7.54 -5.83 -0.29
N ALA A 42 -6.55 -6.30 -1.05
CA ALA A 42 -5.76 -5.49 -1.96
C ALA A 42 -6.61 -4.91 -3.12
N SER A 43 -7.50 -5.72 -3.70
CA SER A 43 -8.43 -5.23 -4.74
C SER A 43 -9.38 -4.15 -4.20
N MET A 44 -9.86 -4.30 -2.96
CA MET A 44 -10.69 -3.27 -2.31
C MET A 44 -9.92 -1.96 -2.10
N PHE A 45 -8.68 -2.01 -1.61
CA PHE A 45 -7.88 -0.79 -1.45
C PHE A 45 -7.65 -0.08 -2.78
N THR A 46 -7.41 -0.83 -3.84
CA THR A 46 -7.28 -0.28 -5.20
C THR A 46 -8.56 0.41 -5.65
N ALA A 47 -9.72 -0.25 -5.48
CA ALA A 47 -11.00 0.33 -5.85
C ALA A 47 -11.31 1.61 -5.05
N ILE A 48 -11.04 1.62 -3.74
CA ILE A 48 -11.24 2.78 -2.88
C ILE A 48 -10.31 3.92 -3.29
N GLN A 49 -9.02 3.64 -3.53
CA GLN A 49 -8.07 4.65 -3.96
C GLN A 49 -8.48 5.27 -5.30
N ASN A 50 -8.83 4.44 -6.29
CA ASN A 50 -9.29 4.93 -7.59
C ASN A 50 -10.54 5.81 -7.46
N PHE A 51 -11.52 5.39 -6.68
CA PHE A 51 -12.73 6.19 -6.43
C PHE A 51 -12.41 7.54 -5.78
N MET A 52 -11.53 7.55 -4.79
CA MET A 52 -11.12 8.78 -4.10
C MET A 52 -10.35 9.71 -5.04
N ASP A 53 -9.37 9.19 -5.77
CA ASP A 53 -8.58 9.97 -6.72
C ASP A 53 -9.51 10.57 -7.80
N ASP A 54 -10.42 9.78 -8.39
CA ASP A 54 -11.39 10.28 -9.36
C ASP A 54 -12.28 11.40 -8.79
N SER A 55 -12.75 11.21 -7.54
CA SER A 55 -13.64 12.16 -6.87
C SER A 55 -12.93 13.48 -6.57
N PHE A 56 -11.71 13.43 -6.04
CA PHE A 56 -11.00 14.62 -5.54
C PHE A 56 -10.11 15.29 -6.59
N HIS A 57 -9.65 14.56 -7.61
CA HIS A 57 -8.91 15.13 -8.74
C HIS A 57 -9.75 16.14 -9.50
N SER A 58 -11.04 15.84 -9.71
CA SER A 58 -12.00 16.77 -10.32
C SER A 58 -12.19 18.08 -9.52
N MET A 59 -11.83 18.08 -8.23
CA MET A 59 -11.93 19.22 -7.32
C MET A 59 -10.60 19.98 -7.15
N GLY A 60 -9.51 19.53 -7.79
CA GLY A 60 -8.17 20.14 -7.68
C GLY A 60 -7.47 19.90 -6.34
N ILE A 61 -7.93 18.94 -5.54
CA ILE A 61 -7.39 18.63 -4.20
C ILE A 61 -6.14 17.73 -4.27
N GLY A 62 -5.95 17.02 -5.39
CA GLY A 62 -4.85 16.07 -5.60
C GLY A 62 -5.18 14.67 -5.08
N ASP A 63 -4.15 13.82 -5.03
CA ASP A 63 -4.29 12.40 -4.72
C ASP A 63 -4.41 12.12 -3.22
N VAL A 64 -5.15 11.08 -2.85
CA VAL A 64 -5.28 10.68 -1.45
C VAL A 64 -4.03 9.93 -0.98
N ARG A 65 -3.37 10.48 0.05
CA ARG A 65 -2.14 9.92 0.63
C ARG A 65 -2.38 8.94 1.78
N SER A 66 -3.43 9.15 2.56
CA SER A 66 -3.82 8.26 3.64
C SER A 66 -5.29 8.39 4.01
N ILE A 67 -5.83 7.35 4.65
CA ILE A 67 -7.13 7.37 5.34
C ILE A 67 -6.97 6.84 6.75
N GLU A 68 -7.76 7.39 7.68
CA GLU A 68 -7.93 6.85 9.04
C GLU A 68 -9.18 5.98 9.10
N MET A 69 -9.07 4.83 9.78
CA MET A 69 -10.11 3.83 9.96
C MET A 69 -10.26 3.52 11.45
N GLY A 70 -11.42 3.80 12.03
CA GLY A 70 -11.67 3.49 13.45
C GLY A 70 -10.65 4.16 14.39
N ASP A 71 -10.35 3.50 15.52
CA ASP A 71 -9.41 4.06 16.51
C ASP A 71 -7.96 3.78 16.12
N ARG A 72 -7.26 4.79 15.59
CA ARG A 72 -5.82 4.81 15.31
C ARG A 72 -5.33 3.78 14.29
N HIS A 73 -6.19 3.24 13.43
CA HIS A 73 -5.74 2.47 12.27
C HIS A 73 -5.73 3.38 11.05
N HIS A 74 -4.71 3.23 10.22
CA HIS A 74 -4.51 4.05 9.04
C HIS A 74 -4.10 3.17 7.87
N VAL A 75 -4.46 3.59 6.67
CA VAL A 75 -3.90 3.09 5.42
C VAL A 75 -3.16 4.24 4.77
N ALA A 76 -1.85 4.10 4.56
CA ALA A 76 -1.08 5.00 3.71
C ALA A 76 -1.00 4.42 2.30
N PHE A 77 -1.17 5.28 1.30
CA PHE A 77 -1.18 4.94 -0.11
C PHE A 77 0.04 5.51 -0.82
N GLY A 78 0.67 4.68 -1.65
CA GLY A 78 1.72 5.07 -2.59
C GLY A 78 1.28 4.70 -3.99
N ARG A 79 1.18 5.68 -4.87
CA ARG A 79 0.81 5.48 -6.27
C ARG A 79 2.01 5.74 -7.19
N GLY A 80 2.41 4.70 -7.91
CA GLY A 80 3.32 4.79 -9.05
C GLY A 80 2.56 4.75 -10.38
N HIS A 81 3.30 4.61 -11.47
CA HIS A 81 2.71 4.47 -12.82
C HIS A 81 2.18 3.06 -13.11
N ALA A 82 2.81 2.02 -12.56
CA ALA A 82 2.53 0.61 -12.77
C ALA A 82 2.17 -0.13 -11.47
N LEU A 83 2.52 0.43 -10.31
CA LEU A 83 2.36 -0.21 -9.00
C LEU A 83 1.56 0.66 -8.03
N LEU A 84 0.83 -0.01 -7.14
CA LEU A 84 0.19 0.61 -5.98
C LEU A 84 0.69 -0.07 -4.71
N PHE A 85 0.97 0.74 -3.69
CA PHE A 85 1.55 0.29 -2.44
C PHE A 85 0.70 0.76 -1.26
N TYR A 86 0.30 -0.18 -0.42
CA TYR A 86 -0.59 0.07 0.71
C TYR A 86 0.08 -0.37 2.01
N VAL A 87 0.09 0.51 3.00
CA VAL A 87 0.60 0.19 4.34
C VAL A 87 -0.50 0.41 5.36
N VAL A 88 -0.97 -0.69 5.95
CA VAL A 88 -1.89 -0.67 7.08
C VAL A 88 -1.08 -0.59 8.36
N TYR A 89 -1.30 0.45 9.16
CA TYR A 89 -0.59 0.64 10.41
C TYR A 89 -1.51 1.12 11.54
N ARG A 90 -1.15 0.74 12.76
CA ARG A 90 -1.78 1.25 13.98
C ARG A 90 -0.85 2.25 14.68
N GLY A 91 -1.39 3.39 15.10
CA GLY A 91 -0.65 4.44 15.80
C GLY A 91 -1.17 5.83 15.44
N ARG A 92 -0.35 6.86 15.65
CA ARG A 92 -0.70 8.22 15.20
C ARG A 92 -0.42 8.36 13.71
N GLU A 93 -1.23 9.16 13.02
CA GLU A 93 -0.99 9.62 11.64
C GLU A 93 0.46 10.12 11.46
N SER A 94 1.00 9.96 10.25
CA SER A 94 2.37 10.34 9.96
C SER A 94 2.60 10.70 8.51
N ASN A 95 2.67 12.00 8.25
CA ASN A 95 3.16 12.56 6.98
C ASN A 95 4.50 11.94 6.54
N HIS A 96 5.41 11.66 7.49
CA HIS A 96 6.70 11.04 7.17
C HIS A 96 6.54 9.58 6.68
N LEU A 97 5.62 8.80 7.26
CA LEU A 97 5.35 7.45 6.77
C LEU A 97 4.70 7.50 5.39
N GLU A 98 3.71 8.37 5.19
CA GLU A 98 3.04 8.59 3.91
C GLU A 98 4.04 8.95 2.80
N GLN A 99 4.94 9.90 3.06
CA GLN A 99 6.00 10.26 2.11
C GLN A 99 6.93 9.08 1.83
N ARG A 100 7.29 8.28 2.84
CA ARG A 100 8.09 7.06 2.62
C ARG A 100 7.38 6.02 1.78
N VAL A 101 6.08 5.86 1.93
CA VAL A 101 5.24 4.94 1.14
C VAL A 101 5.24 5.38 -0.33
N ILE A 102 5.06 6.68 -0.59
CA ILE A 102 5.11 7.26 -1.94
C ILE A 102 6.50 7.09 -2.56
N HIS A 103 7.57 7.46 -1.85
CA HIS A 103 8.93 7.30 -2.37
C HIS A 103 9.29 5.83 -2.64
N PHE A 104 8.87 4.92 -1.74
CA PHE A 104 9.15 3.50 -1.90
C PHE A 104 8.56 2.93 -3.19
N VAL A 105 7.30 3.27 -3.53
CA VAL A 105 6.71 2.75 -4.76
C VAL A 105 7.45 3.26 -6.00
N HIS A 106 7.87 4.53 -6.02
CA HIS A 106 8.67 5.09 -7.12
C HIS A 106 10.06 4.45 -7.20
N ASP A 107 10.70 4.18 -6.07
CA ASP A 107 11.98 3.49 -6.03
C ASP A 107 11.90 2.06 -6.57
N VAL A 108 10.83 1.32 -6.21
CA VAL A 108 10.57 -0.03 -6.74
C VAL A 108 10.34 0.02 -8.25
N GLU A 109 9.53 0.96 -8.73
CA GLU A 109 9.29 1.12 -10.18
C GLU A 109 10.57 1.45 -10.93
N ASN A 110 11.37 2.41 -10.43
CA ASN A 110 12.63 2.77 -11.05
C ASN A 110 13.61 1.59 -11.10
N ARG A 111 13.67 0.81 -10.01
CA ARG A 111 14.54 -0.37 -9.91
C ARG A 111 14.12 -1.50 -10.86
N PHE A 112 12.82 -1.68 -11.06
CA PHE A 112 12.26 -2.80 -11.82
C PHE A 112 11.58 -2.37 -13.13
N ALA A 113 11.87 -1.16 -13.62
CA ALA A 113 11.22 -0.56 -14.79
C ALA A 113 11.29 -1.45 -16.04
N SER A 114 12.38 -2.18 -16.24
CA SER A 114 12.53 -3.11 -17.37
C SER A 114 11.59 -4.31 -17.28
N ILE A 115 11.30 -4.79 -16.07
CA ILE A 115 10.37 -5.91 -15.84
C ILE A 115 8.94 -5.42 -16.01
N LEU A 116 8.61 -4.28 -15.39
CA LEU A 116 7.26 -3.73 -15.35
C LEU A 116 6.75 -3.25 -16.72
N ARG A 117 7.64 -2.78 -17.61
CA ARG A 117 7.27 -2.25 -18.94
C ARG A 117 6.54 -3.26 -19.82
N ASP A 118 6.98 -4.51 -19.80
CA ASP A 118 6.46 -5.59 -20.65
C ASP A 118 5.68 -6.63 -19.83
N TRP A 119 5.33 -6.28 -18.59
CA TRP A 119 4.63 -7.20 -17.70
C TRP A 119 3.16 -7.31 -18.11
N ASN A 120 2.72 -8.53 -18.35
CA ASN A 120 1.39 -8.86 -18.87
C ASN A 120 0.56 -9.66 -17.86
N GLY A 121 0.88 -9.56 -16.57
CA GLY A 121 0.24 -10.34 -15.50
C GLY A 121 0.91 -11.69 -15.20
N ASP A 122 2.00 -12.05 -15.90
CA ASP A 122 2.78 -13.25 -15.61
C ASP A 122 3.53 -13.13 -14.27
N MET A 123 3.01 -13.79 -13.24
CA MET A 123 3.54 -13.74 -11.87
C MET A 123 4.98 -14.28 -11.75
N ASP A 124 5.42 -15.14 -12.67
CA ASP A 124 6.78 -15.68 -12.64
C ASP A 124 7.83 -14.61 -13.01
N ARG A 125 7.43 -13.56 -13.74
CA ARG A 125 8.32 -12.46 -14.13
C ARG A 125 8.56 -11.45 -13.01
N ILE A 126 7.68 -11.39 -12.01
CA ILE A 126 7.77 -10.45 -10.88
C ILE A 126 8.33 -11.08 -9.60
N VAL A 127 8.83 -12.32 -9.66
CA VAL A 127 9.57 -12.97 -8.55
C VAL A 127 10.64 -12.06 -7.93
N PRO A 128 11.42 -11.24 -8.69
CA PRO A 128 12.40 -10.32 -8.11
C PRO A 128 11.82 -9.17 -7.28
N ILE A 129 10.52 -8.90 -7.37
CA ILE A 129 9.81 -7.83 -6.66
C ILE A 129 9.27 -8.32 -5.30
N ARG A 130 9.11 -9.64 -5.12
CA ARG A 130 8.62 -10.26 -3.88
C ARG A 130 9.60 -10.20 -2.72
#